data_AF-A0A1Z4ENX1-F1
#
_entry.id   AF-A0A1Z4ENX1-F1
#
_cell.length_a   1.000
_cell.length_b   1.000
_cell.length_c   1.000
_cell.angle_alpha   90.00
_cell.angle_beta   90.00
_cell.angle_gamma   90.00
#
_symmetry.space_group_name_H-M   'P 1'
#
loop_
_entity.id
_entity.type
_entity.pdbx_description
1 polymer ?
#
loop_
_entity_poly.entity_id
_entity_poly.type
_entity_poly.pdbx_seq_one_letter_code
_entity_poly.pdbx_strand_id
1 'polypeptide(L)'
;MVGVAGVAMVVAACAGCSSNKSNSGASSGASSSAAAPAGPQLTVDGQNQNISGVITCNTANGVITIGVGDATAGIGAVLGTDNPPIVHSVGLGNVNGVALGFSDNAPNQASNAGAAVSGKYYAIKGTATGTDLSNPQQPQTVTKPFELDVTCP
;
A
#
# COMPACT_ATOMS: atom_id res chain seq x y z
N MET A 1 -54.80 26.48 -1.08
CA MET A 1 -55.74 25.49 -0.52
C MET A 1 -55.58 24.20 -1.32
N VAL A 2 -55.62 23.05 -0.64
CA VAL A 2 -55.32 21.67 -1.11
C VAL A 2 -53.81 21.35 -1.16
N GLY A 3 -53.15 20.56 -0.30
CA GLY A 3 -53.58 19.73 0.84
C GLY A 3 -53.67 18.23 0.50
N VAL A 4 -52.59 17.45 0.72
CA VAL A 4 -52.53 15.98 0.99
C VAL A 4 -51.15 15.72 1.63
N ALA A 5 -50.92 15.39 2.90
CA ALA A 5 -51.48 14.39 3.82
C ALA A 5 -51.02 12.93 3.55
N GLY A 6 -49.86 12.56 4.12
CA GLY A 6 -49.65 11.35 4.94
C GLY A 6 -49.75 9.92 4.35
N VAL A 7 -49.37 8.97 5.22
CA VAL A 7 -49.40 7.48 5.13
C VAL A 7 -48.13 6.85 4.53
N ALA A 8 -47.12 6.43 5.30
CA ALA A 8 -47.01 5.29 6.25
C ALA A 8 -46.77 3.93 5.58
N MET A 9 -46.09 3.05 6.34
CA MET A 9 -45.96 1.59 6.20
C MET A 9 -44.78 1.08 5.36
N VAL A 10 -44.07 -0.01 5.68
CA VAL A 10 -44.04 -0.98 6.80
C VAL A 10 -42.75 -1.82 6.58
N VAL A 11 -42.08 -2.14 7.69
CA VAL A 11 -41.38 -3.40 8.03
C VAL A 11 -40.94 -4.34 6.89
N ALA A 12 -39.67 -4.76 6.90
CA ALA A 12 -39.29 -6.16 7.16
C ALA A 12 -37.82 -6.41 6.77
N ALA A 13 -36.98 -6.62 7.77
CA ALA A 13 -35.79 -7.42 7.61
C ALA A 13 -36.22 -8.89 7.40
N CYS A 14 -35.85 -9.48 6.27
CA CYS A 14 -35.82 -10.93 6.09
C CYS A 14 -34.57 -11.28 5.29
N ALA A 15 -33.74 -12.14 5.89
CA ALA A 15 -32.62 -12.79 5.24
C ALA A 15 -33.08 -13.87 4.23
N GLY A 16 -32.23 -14.17 3.25
CA GLY A 16 -32.32 -15.33 2.34
C GLY A 16 -32.58 -14.95 0.88
N CYS A 17 -32.17 -15.67 -0.17
CA CYS A 17 -31.16 -16.70 -0.43
C CYS A 17 -31.22 -16.94 -1.96
N SER A 18 -30.08 -17.24 -2.60
CA SER A 18 -29.93 -17.96 -3.89
C SER A 18 -30.06 -17.26 -5.27
N SER A 19 -28.92 -17.27 -5.98
CA SER A 19 -28.68 -17.68 -7.38
C SER A 19 -29.27 -16.94 -8.61
N ASN A 20 -28.35 -16.38 -9.41
CA ASN A 20 -28.27 -16.37 -10.89
C ASN A 20 -29.15 -15.42 -11.75
N LYS A 21 -28.61 -14.23 -12.10
CA LYS A 21 -28.43 -13.65 -13.47
C LYS A 21 -28.41 -12.10 -13.50
N SER A 22 -27.36 -11.56 -14.14
CA SER A 22 -27.27 -10.36 -15.00
C SER A 22 -27.59 -8.94 -14.50
N ASN A 23 -26.52 -8.17 -14.31
CA ASN A 23 -26.21 -6.83 -14.86
C ASN A 23 -27.23 -5.67 -14.70
N SER A 24 -26.95 -4.75 -13.76
CA SER A 24 -26.70 -3.30 -13.97
C SER A 24 -27.01 -2.51 -12.69
N GLY A 25 -26.04 -1.73 -12.19
CA GLY A 25 -26.33 -0.66 -11.23
C GLY A 25 -25.25 -0.41 -10.19
N ALA A 26 -24.31 0.48 -10.53
CA ALA A 26 -23.48 1.32 -9.66
C ALA A 26 -23.00 0.73 -8.32
N SER A 27 -21.70 0.40 -8.26
CA SER A 27 -20.97 0.38 -7.00
C SER A 27 -19.66 1.12 -7.19
N SER A 28 -19.68 2.40 -6.81
CA SER A 28 -18.49 3.10 -6.37
C SER A 28 -17.93 2.32 -5.18
N GLY A 29 -16.71 1.83 -5.31
CA GLY A 29 -16.05 1.05 -4.26
C GLY A 29 -14.95 0.25 -4.91
N ALA A 30 -13.76 0.82 -4.91
CA ALA A 30 -12.53 0.11 -5.25
C ALA A 30 -12.55 -1.25 -4.57
N SER A 31 -12.27 -2.30 -5.35
CA SER A 31 -11.92 -3.60 -4.82
C SER A 31 -10.80 -3.41 -3.80
N SER A 32 -11.12 -3.54 -2.52
CA SER A 32 -10.13 -3.86 -1.50
C SER A 32 -10.79 -4.85 -0.59
N SER A 33 -10.49 -6.11 -0.91
CA SER A 33 -10.88 -7.31 -0.21
C SER A 33 -10.74 -7.18 1.30
N ALA A 34 -11.61 -7.92 1.97
CA ALA A 34 -11.84 -8.01 3.39
C ALA A 34 -10.61 -8.01 4.32
N ALA A 35 -10.90 -7.53 5.53
CA ALA A 35 -10.07 -7.56 6.72
C ALA A 35 -9.41 -8.92 7.02
N ALA A 36 -8.12 -8.85 7.31
CA ALA A 36 -7.40 -9.67 8.28
C ALA A 36 -6.41 -8.71 8.99
N PRO A 37 -5.94 -9.00 10.21
CA PRO A 37 -4.73 -8.36 10.72
C PRO A 37 -3.57 -8.93 9.88
N ALA A 38 -3.43 -8.41 8.67
CA ALA A 38 -2.60 -8.99 7.63
C ALA A 38 -1.15 -8.61 7.91
N GLY A 39 -0.25 -9.59 7.77
CA GLY A 39 1.18 -9.32 7.72
C GLY A 39 1.53 -8.29 6.63
N PRO A 40 2.82 -7.93 6.52
CA PRO A 40 3.26 -6.94 5.54
C PRO A 40 2.82 -7.33 4.13
N GLN A 41 2.29 -6.37 3.37
CA GLN A 41 1.95 -6.56 1.96
C GLN A 41 2.83 -5.65 1.12
N LEU A 42 3.47 -6.22 0.11
CA LEU A 42 4.26 -5.47 -0.85
C LEU A 42 3.82 -5.86 -2.25
N THR A 43 3.37 -4.88 -3.01
CA THR A 43 3.04 -5.01 -4.42
C THR A 43 4.01 -4.19 -5.23
N VAL A 44 4.58 -4.78 -6.29
CA VAL A 44 5.48 -4.10 -7.22
C VAL A 44 4.95 -4.34 -8.63
N ASP A 45 4.75 -3.28 -9.42
CA ASP A 45 4.18 -3.37 -10.76
C ASP A 45 2.78 -4.03 -10.81
N GLY A 46 2.02 -3.92 -9.72
CA GLY A 46 0.73 -4.61 -9.55
C GLY A 46 0.84 -6.11 -9.20
N GLN A 47 2.06 -6.63 -9.03
CA GLN A 47 2.31 -8.01 -8.62
C GLN A 47 2.65 -8.09 -7.13
N ASN A 48 1.88 -8.85 -6.37
CA ASN A 48 2.14 -9.06 -4.95
C ASN A 48 3.40 -9.91 -4.77
N GLN A 49 4.36 -9.39 -4.01
CA GLN A 49 5.64 -10.06 -3.73
C GLN A 49 5.51 -11.12 -2.62
N ASN A 50 4.33 -11.26 -2.01
CA ASN A 50 4.02 -12.23 -0.96
C ASN A 50 5.08 -12.26 0.15
N ILE A 51 5.45 -11.08 0.62
CA ILE A 51 6.45 -10.91 1.68
C ILE A 51 5.85 -11.36 3.02
N SER A 52 6.71 -11.83 3.91
CA SER A 52 6.30 -12.28 5.24
C SER A 52 7.38 -11.98 6.24
N GLY A 53 6.99 -11.88 7.51
CA GLY A 53 7.91 -11.68 8.61
C GLY A 53 7.41 -10.64 9.60
N VAL A 54 8.23 -10.43 10.64
CA VAL A 54 7.90 -9.49 11.71
C VAL A 54 8.02 -8.06 11.22
N ILE A 55 7.11 -7.19 11.66
CA ILE A 55 7.20 -5.75 11.39
C ILE A 55 7.80 -5.09 12.62
N THR A 56 8.88 -4.34 12.42
CA THR A 56 9.53 -3.56 13.46
C THR A 56 9.43 -2.09 13.11
N CYS A 57 8.90 -1.28 14.00
CA CYS A 57 8.80 0.16 13.81
C CYS A 57 9.57 0.88 14.91
N ASN A 58 10.56 1.68 14.52
CA ASN A 58 11.39 2.44 15.43
C ASN A 58 11.34 3.91 15.07
N THR A 59 10.82 4.74 15.97
CA THR A 59 10.74 6.19 15.79
C THR A 59 11.86 6.86 16.55
N ALA A 60 12.72 7.60 15.85
CA ALA A 60 13.85 8.33 16.42
C ALA A 60 14.14 9.58 15.59
N ASN A 61 14.56 10.68 16.23
CA ASN A 61 14.98 11.92 15.56
C ASN A 61 13.95 12.49 14.55
N GLY A 62 12.64 12.34 14.82
CA GLY A 62 11.58 12.87 13.94
C GLY A 62 11.32 12.03 12.69
N VAL A 63 11.89 10.83 12.59
CA VAL A 63 11.59 9.85 11.54
C VAL A 63 11.18 8.52 12.15
N ILE A 64 10.33 7.78 11.44
CA ILE A 64 9.97 6.40 11.73
C ILE A 64 10.64 5.48 10.71
N THR A 65 11.41 4.51 11.22
CA THR A 65 12.01 3.44 10.43
C THR A 65 11.17 2.19 10.60
N ILE A 66 10.63 1.69 9.50
CA ILE A 66 9.83 0.48 9.42
C ILE A 66 10.67 -0.59 8.74
N GLY A 67 10.93 -1.69 9.44
CA GLY A 67 11.58 -2.88 8.92
C GLY A 67 10.56 -4.01 8.75
N VAL A 68 10.71 -4.78 7.68
CA VAL A 68 9.81 -5.87 7.36
C VAL A 68 10.58 -7.17 7.18
N GLY A 69 10.25 -8.17 8.00
CA GLY A 69 10.89 -9.47 7.96
C GLY A 69 12.34 -9.44 8.45
N ASP A 70 13.19 -10.18 7.77
CA ASP A 70 14.62 -10.25 8.09
C ASP A 70 15.42 -9.12 7.40
N ALA A 71 16.51 -8.71 8.05
CA ALA A 71 17.41 -7.68 7.51
C ALA A 71 18.07 -8.10 6.18
N THR A 72 18.15 -9.41 5.89
CA THR A 72 18.69 -9.95 4.64
C THR A 72 17.77 -9.73 3.44
N ALA A 73 16.46 -9.63 3.64
CA ALA A 73 15.50 -9.25 2.61
C ALA A 73 15.66 -7.78 2.18
N GLY A 74 16.17 -6.92 3.08
CA GLY A 74 16.41 -5.50 2.78
C GLY A 74 15.11 -4.71 2.55
N ILE A 75 13.99 -5.17 3.12
CA ILE A 75 12.68 -4.54 2.96
C ILE A 75 12.43 -3.61 4.14
N GLY A 76 12.15 -2.35 3.85
CA GLY A 76 11.84 -1.35 4.87
C GLY A 76 11.57 0.04 4.31
N ALA A 77 11.16 0.96 5.17
CA ALA A 77 10.87 2.33 4.82
C ALA A 77 11.28 3.28 5.94
N VAL A 78 11.68 4.49 5.57
CA VAL A 78 11.96 5.60 6.47
C VAL A 78 11.04 6.73 6.10
N LEU A 79 10.22 7.16 7.06
CA LEU A 79 9.24 8.23 6.88
C LEU A 79 9.45 9.32 7.92
N GLY A 80 9.15 10.57 7.57
CA GLY A 80 9.02 11.66 8.53
C GLY A 80 7.81 11.45 9.45
N THR A 81 7.86 12.02 10.65
CA THR A 81 6.72 12.02 11.58
C THR A 81 5.72 13.16 11.33
N ASP A 82 5.90 13.93 10.26
CA ASP A 82 4.98 14.97 9.81
C ASP A 82 3.62 14.41 9.37
N ASN A 83 2.61 15.27 9.26
CA ASN A 83 1.29 14.87 8.76
C ASN A 83 0.83 15.81 7.62
N PRO A 84 0.82 15.35 6.35
CA PRO A 84 1.11 13.98 5.92
C PRO A 84 2.61 13.61 6.01
N PRO A 85 2.95 12.35 6.28
CA PRO A 85 4.34 11.92 6.43
C PRO A 85 5.07 11.92 5.10
N ILE A 86 6.30 12.41 5.14
CA ILE A 86 7.19 12.47 3.97
C ILE A 86 7.95 11.14 3.89
N VAL A 87 7.98 10.52 2.71
CA VAL A 87 8.77 9.31 2.49
C VAL A 87 10.20 9.71 2.18
N HIS A 88 11.14 9.37 3.06
CA HIS A 88 12.56 9.65 2.83
C HIS A 88 13.22 8.56 2.01
N SER A 89 12.99 7.30 2.37
CA SER A 89 13.56 6.16 1.65
C SER A 89 12.72 4.92 1.81
N VAL A 90 12.71 4.07 0.79
CA VAL A 90 12.08 2.75 0.83
C VAL A 90 13.01 1.74 0.19
N GLY A 91 13.35 0.68 0.90
CA GLY A 91 13.98 -0.51 0.35
C GLY A 91 12.92 -1.56 0.08
N LEU A 92 12.86 -2.05 -1.17
CA LEU A 92 11.98 -3.17 -1.53
C LEU A 92 12.74 -4.51 -1.56
N GLY A 93 14.04 -4.48 -1.29
CA GLY A 93 14.91 -5.63 -1.44
C GLY A 93 15.13 -6.03 -2.90
N ASN A 94 15.44 -7.31 -3.09
CA ASN A 94 15.61 -7.91 -4.41
C ASN A 94 14.27 -8.42 -4.95
N VAL A 95 13.74 -7.74 -5.96
CA VAL A 95 12.51 -8.11 -6.66
C VAL A 95 12.89 -8.56 -8.06
N ASN A 96 12.60 -9.82 -8.42
CA ASN A 96 12.96 -10.39 -9.72
C ASN A 96 14.46 -10.28 -10.07
N GLY A 97 15.35 -10.34 -9.07
CA GLY A 97 16.80 -10.23 -9.28
C GLY A 97 17.32 -8.78 -9.38
N VAL A 98 16.45 -7.79 -9.20
CA VAL A 98 16.81 -6.37 -9.18
C VAL A 98 16.57 -5.79 -7.79
N ALA A 99 17.60 -5.13 -7.23
CA ALA A 99 17.44 -4.34 -6.02
C ALA A 99 16.66 -3.06 -6.34
N LEU A 100 15.42 -2.97 -5.87
CA LEU A 100 14.56 -1.80 -6.07
C LEU A 100 14.48 -0.97 -4.78
N GLY A 101 14.58 0.34 -4.94
CA GLY A 101 14.41 1.27 -3.83
C GLY A 101 14.02 2.66 -4.25
N PHE A 102 13.57 3.43 -3.27
CA PHE A 102 13.23 4.83 -3.40
C PHE A 102 14.06 5.64 -2.41
N SER A 103 14.49 6.84 -2.83
CA SER A 103 15.09 7.83 -1.94
C SER A 103 14.69 9.23 -2.41
N ASP A 104 14.20 10.07 -1.50
CA ASP A 104 13.83 11.45 -1.82
C ASP A 104 15.06 12.30 -2.18
N ASN A 105 16.21 11.93 -1.64
CA ASN A 105 17.50 12.53 -1.91
C ASN A 105 18.04 12.24 -3.33
N ALA A 106 17.37 11.38 -4.10
CA ALA A 106 17.73 11.09 -5.48
C ALA A 106 17.13 12.14 -6.45
N PRO A 107 17.85 12.51 -7.53
CA PRO A 107 17.41 13.55 -8.45
C PRO A 107 16.08 13.18 -9.10
N ASN A 108 15.12 14.12 -9.07
CA ASN A 108 13.75 13.96 -9.57
C ASN A 108 12.89 12.90 -8.87
N GLN A 109 13.32 12.35 -7.71
CA GLN A 109 12.57 11.29 -7.03
C GLN A 109 11.71 11.80 -5.87
N ALA A 110 12.02 12.93 -5.23
CA ALA A 110 11.32 13.45 -4.04
C ALA A 110 9.77 13.46 -4.08
N SER A 111 9.14 13.61 -5.25
CA SER A 111 7.67 13.62 -5.39
C SER A 111 7.06 12.29 -5.86
N ASN A 112 7.86 11.24 -6.03
CA ASN A 112 7.40 9.96 -6.58
C ASN A 112 7.04 8.94 -5.51
N ALA A 113 7.08 9.31 -4.22
CA ALA A 113 6.56 8.49 -3.14
C ALA A 113 5.80 9.35 -2.13
N GLY A 114 4.75 8.76 -1.57
CA GLY A 114 3.94 9.35 -0.51
C GLY A 114 3.50 8.28 0.46
N ALA A 115 3.17 8.70 1.68
CA ALA A 115 2.66 7.81 2.69
C ALA A 115 1.41 8.38 3.35
N ALA A 116 0.52 7.46 3.72
CA ALA A 116 -0.68 7.73 4.49
C ALA A 116 -0.63 6.88 5.76
N VAL A 117 -0.93 7.51 6.89
CA VAL A 117 -0.91 6.86 8.19
C VAL A 117 -2.30 6.91 8.80
N SER A 118 -2.76 5.76 9.27
CA SER A 118 -4.05 5.58 9.93
C SER A 118 -3.85 4.78 11.22
N GLY A 119 -3.64 5.49 12.32
CA GLY A 119 -3.32 4.87 13.61
C GLY A 119 -1.98 4.11 13.55
N LYS A 120 -2.04 2.78 13.55
CA LYS A 120 -0.88 1.88 13.44
C LYS A 120 -0.60 1.40 12.02
N TYR A 121 -1.47 1.73 11.07
CA TYR A 121 -1.37 1.31 9.68
C TYR A 121 -0.63 2.37 8.86
N TYR A 122 0.34 1.93 8.06
CA TYR A 122 1.14 2.76 7.17
C TYR A 122 0.98 2.22 5.75
N ALA A 123 0.39 3.04 4.88
CA ALA A 123 0.33 2.79 3.44
C ALA A 123 1.36 3.67 2.75
N ILE A 124 2.28 3.06 2.03
CA ILE A 124 3.40 3.73 1.38
C ILE A 124 3.31 3.40 -0.10
N LYS A 125 3.17 4.42 -0.94
CA LYS A 125 3.05 4.24 -2.38
C LYS A 125 4.08 5.10 -3.07
N GLY A 126 4.69 4.55 -4.12
CA GLY A 126 5.59 5.35 -4.90
C GLY A 126 6.16 4.61 -6.08
N THR A 127 7.28 5.11 -6.58
CA THR A 127 7.99 4.51 -7.70
C THR A 127 9.42 4.25 -7.30
N ALA A 128 9.78 2.97 -7.23
CA ALA A 128 11.12 2.54 -6.91
C ALA A 128 11.95 2.43 -8.18
N THR A 129 13.22 2.78 -8.05
CA THR A 129 14.23 2.66 -9.08
C THR A 129 15.25 1.62 -8.66
N GLY A 130 15.75 0.87 -9.62
CA GLY A 130 16.85 -0.05 -9.42
C GLY A 130 17.69 -0.18 -10.68
N THR A 131 18.75 -0.94 -10.56
CA THR A 131 19.65 -1.24 -11.68
C THR A 131 19.54 -2.72 -11.98
N ASP A 132 19.02 -3.06 -13.14
CA ASP A 132 19.07 -4.42 -13.66
C ASP A 132 20.50 -4.71 -14.11
N LEU A 133 21.12 -5.66 -13.41
CA LEU A 133 22.49 -6.13 -13.63
C LEU A 133 22.52 -7.48 -14.37
N SER A 134 21.38 -7.91 -14.91
CA SER A 134 21.29 -9.11 -15.75
C SER A 134 22.28 -9.05 -16.93
N ASN A 135 22.61 -7.85 -17.41
CA ASN A 135 23.71 -7.60 -18.33
C ASN A 135 24.79 -6.67 -17.73
N PRO A 136 25.92 -7.22 -17.22
CA PRO A 136 26.98 -6.43 -16.58
C PRO A 136 27.65 -5.40 -17.50
N GLN A 137 27.58 -5.61 -18.83
CA GLN A 137 28.16 -4.71 -19.83
C GLN A 137 27.24 -3.51 -20.12
N GLN A 138 25.94 -3.62 -19.80
CA GLN A 138 24.93 -2.58 -20.04
C GLN A 138 23.91 -2.57 -18.90
N PRO A 139 24.25 -1.99 -17.73
CA PRO A 139 23.29 -1.82 -16.66
C PRO A 139 22.08 -1.03 -17.16
N GLN A 140 20.88 -1.55 -16.91
CA GLN A 140 19.63 -0.88 -17.28
C GLN A 140 18.98 -0.32 -16.03
N THR A 141 18.65 0.97 -16.04
CA THR A 141 17.83 1.55 -14.96
C THR A 141 16.40 1.09 -15.16
N VAL A 142 15.84 0.43 -14.14
CA VAL A 142 14.45 0.00 -14.14
C VAL A 142 13.67 0.75 -13.07
N THR A 143 12.47 1.16 -13.43
CA THR A 143 11.61 1.97 -12.59
C THR A 143 10.27 1.27 -12.48
N LYS A 144 9.82 0.98 -11.26
CA LYS A 144 8.61 0.21 -10.99
C LYS A 144 7.76 0.87 -9.91
N PRO A 145 6.44 1.00 -10.11
CA PRO A 145 5.56 1.46 -9.05
C PRO A 145 5.50 0.39 -7.96
N PHE A 146 5.38 0.82 -6.71
CA PHE A 146 5.24 -0.06 -5.57
C PHE A 146 4.21 0.46 -4.56
N GLU A 147 3.64 -0.47 -3.82
CA GLU A 147 2.72 -0.24 -2.72
C GLU A 147 3.13 -1.15 -1.56
N LEU A 148 3.50 -0.54 -0.43
CA LEU A 148 3.90 -1.21 0.79
C LEU A 148 2.90 -0.86 1.89
N ASP A 149 2.16 -1.85 2.34
CA ASP A 149 1.16 -1.74 3.39
C ASP A 149 1.61 -2.53 4.61
N VAL A 150 1.78 -1.83 5.73
CA VAL A 150 2.38 -2.38 6.94
C VAL A 150 1.64 -1.89 8.18
N THR A 151 1.51 -2.75 9.18
CA THR A 151 0.92 -2.39 10.46
C THR A 151 1.97 -2.54 11.55
N CYS A 152 2.30 -1.44 12.21
CA CYS A 152 3.23 -1.44 13.35
C CYS A 152 2.56 -2.04 14.60
N PRO A 153 3.29 -2.85 15.40
CA PRO A 153 2.77 -3.43 16.64
C PRO A 153 2.44 -2.39 17.72
#